data_AF-S6CNG5-F1
#
_entry.id   AF-S6CNG5-F1
#
_cell.length_a   1.000
_cell.length_b   1.000
_cell.length_c   1.000
_cell.angle_alpha   90.00
_cell.angle_beta   90.00
_cell.angle_gamma   90.00
#
_symmetry.space_group_name_H-M   'P 1'
#
loop_
_entity.id
_entity.type
_entity.pdbx_description
1 polymer ?
#
loop_
_entity_poly.entity_id
_entity_poly.type
_entity_poly.pdbx_seq_one_letter_code
_entity_poly.pdbx_strand_id
1 'polypeptide(L)'
;GLIDGDGCFQVSKQGYTSLQITMGLEDLPCLRFIQNKLGGNIKMRTGAKAWRYRLHNKQSMIHLIHCINGNIRHSSRLLQLHRVCQQLRIPLIQPTSLNRDSSWFAGFFDADGTITMSMKNQHPQLSLRAANKLMQDVQWFKDIFGGSIYFDSAQ
;
A
#
# COMPACT_ATOMS: atom_id res chain seq x y z
N GLY A 1 1.27 -0.29 -4.78
CA GLY A 1 -0.19 -0.09 -4.73
C GLY A 1 -0.68 -0.36 -3.33
N LEU A 2 -1.46 -1.41 -3.14
CA LEU A 2 -2.14 -1.68 -1.86
C LEU A 2 -1.19 -1.78 -0.66
N ILE A 3 -0.08 -2.50 -0.81
CA ILE A 3 0.95 -2.60 0.24
C ILE A 3 1.63 -1.25 0.52
N ASP A 4 1.72 -0.37 -0.48
CA ASP A 4 2.32 0.95 -0.31
C ASP A 4 1.41 1.87 0.53
N GLY A 5 0.09 1.77 0.39
CA GLY A 5 -0.88 2.47 1.26
C GLY A 5 -1.03 1.81 2.62
N ASP A 6 -1.64 0.62 2.66
CA ASP A 6 -2.09 -0.03 3.90
C ASP A 6 -1.16 -1.10 4.47
N GLY A 7 -0.09 -1.43 3.74
CA GLY A 7 0.85 -2.48 4.12
C GLY A 7 1.87 -2.05 5.17
N CYS A 8 2.48 -3.01 5.86
CA CYS A 8 3.58 -2.78 6.79
C CYS A 8 4.48 -4.01 6.89
N PHE A 9 5.76 -3.83 6.57
CA PHE A 9 6.76 -4.89 6.74
C PHE A 9 7.46 -4.77 8.08
N GLN A 10 7.74 -5.90 8.70
CA GLN A 10 8.39 -5.98 10.00
C GLN A 10 9.45 -7.08 9.99
N VAL A 11 10.56 -6.81 10.70
CA VAL A 11 11.57 -7.81 11.05
C VAL A 11 11.66 -7.82 12.58
N SER A 12 11.43 -8.98 13.21
CA SER A 12 11.54 -9.11 14.66
C SER A 12 13.00 -9.08 15.12
N LYS A 13 13.22 -8.92 16.43
CA LYS A 13 14.58 -9.02 17.03
C LYS A 13 15.24 -10.37 16.76
N GLN A 14 14.45 -11.44 16.65
CA GLN A 14 14.93 -12.79 16.30
C GLN A 14 15.07 -13.02 14.78
N GLY A 15 14.82 -12.00 13.96
CA GLY A 15 14.95 -12.09 12.50
C GLY A 15 13.73 -12.66 11.78
N TYR A 16 12.57 -12.76 12.43
CA TYR A 16 11.34 -13.19 11.76
C TYR A 16 10.75 -12.05 10.93
N THR A 17 10.54 -12.30 9.65
CA THR A 17 9.97 -11.33 8.71
C THR A 17 8.46 -11.48 8.62
N SER A 18 7.73 -10.38 8.50
CA SER A 18 6.29 -10.42 8.27
C SER A 18 5.78 -9.24 7.45
N LEU A 19 4.65 -9.45 6.77
CA LEU A 19 3.81 -8.40 6.20
C LEU A 19 2.50 -8.34 6.99
N GLN A 20 2.05 -7.13 7.28
CA GLN A 20 0.71 -6.84 7.78
C GLN A 20 0.01 -5.91 6.80
N ILE A 21 -1.29 -6.13 6.55
CA ILE A 21 -2.17 -5.18 5.86
C ILE A 21 -3.40 -4.98 6.75
N THR A 22 -3.84 -3.74 6.95
CA THR A 22 -5.02 -3.44 7.76
C THR A 22 -5.98 -2.62 6.93
N MET A 23 -7.22 -3.07 6.77
CA MET A 23 -8.25 -2.40 5.95
C MET A 23 -9.59 -2.35 6.70
N GLY A 24 -10.57 -1.62 6.16
CA GLY A 24 -11.92 -1.48 6.72
C GLY A 24 -12.66 -2.81 6.84
N LEU A 25 -13.87 -2.78 7.42
CA LEU A 25 -14.71 -3.99 7.52
C LEU A 25 -15.21 -4.43 6.14
N GLU A 26 -15.52 -3.45 5.30
CA GLU A 26 -15.96 -3.53 3.92
C GLU A 26 -14.93 -4.22 3.00
N ASP A 27 -13.64 -4.10 3.30
CA ASP A 27 -12.54 -4.58 2.46
C ASP A 27 -12.10 -6.01 2.76
N LEU A 28 -12.86 -6.74 3.57
CA LEU A 28 -12.59 -8.15 3.84
C LEU A 28 -12.42 -8.99 2.55
N PRO A 29 -13.20 -8.80 1.48
CA PRO A 29 -12.99 -9.52 0.22
C PRO A 29 -11.60 -9.30 -0.39
N CYS A 30 -11.05 -8.07 -0.31
CA CYS A 30 -9.70 -7.76 -0.78
C CYS A 30 -8.65 -8.53 0.02
N LEU A 31 -8.76 -8.52 1.35
CA LEU A 31 -7.85 -9.30 2.21
C LEU A 31 -7.97 -10.82 1.95
N ARG A 32 -9.17 -11.34 1.67
CA ARG A 32 -9.37 -12.75 1.31
C ARG A 32 -8.74 -13.10 -0.03
N PHE A 33 -8.81 -12.21 -1.01
CA PHE A 33 -8.12 -12.39 -2.29
C PHE A 33 -6.61 -12.51 -2.11
N ILE A 34 -6.02 -11.65 -1.27
CA ILE A 34 -4.59 -11.72 -0.94
C ILE A 34 -4.27 -13.02 -0.19
N GLN A 35 -5.09 -13.39 0.79
CA GLN A 35 -4.93 -14.62 1.57
C GLN A 35 -4.99 -15.86 0.67
N ASN A 36 -5.90 -15.91 -0.30
CA ASN A 36 -6.01 -17.04 -1.22
C ASN A 36 -4.77 -17.18 -2.12
N LYS A 37 -4.08 -16.07 -2.43
CA LYS A 37 -2.85 -16.08 -3.23
C LYS A 37 -1.59 -16.41 -2.44
N LEU A 38 -1.46 -15.87 -1.22
CA LEU A 38 -0.21 -15.88 -0.47
C LEU A 38 -0.26 -16.74 0.81
N GLY A 39 -1.44 -17.21 1.20
CA GLY A 39 -1.71 -17.78 2.52
C GLY A 39 -1.78 -16.70 3.60
N GLY A 40 -1.43 -17.06 4.84
CA GLY A 40 -1.50 -16.15 5.98
C GLY A 40 -2.86 -16.12 6.69
N ASN A 41 -3.02 -15.21 7.64
CA ASN A 41 -4.17 -15.19 8.54
C ASN A 41 -4.84 -13.82 8.60
N ILE A 42 -6.17 -13.80 8.63
CA ILE A 42 -6.98 -12.60 8.82
C ILE A 42 -7.63 -12.67 10.20
N LYS A 43 -7.53 -11.59 10.98
CA LYS A 43 -8.20 -11.44 12.28
C LYS A 43 -8.76 -10.03 12.43
N MET A 44 -9.87 -9.88 13.16
CA MET A 44 -10.36 -8.56 13.53
C MET A 44 -9.34 -7.85 14.43
N ARG A 45 -9.27 -6.53 14.31
CA ARG A 45 -8.47 -5.70 15.21
C ARG A 45 -9.35 -5.22 16.37
N THR A 46 -9.06 -5.67 17.59
CA THR A 46 -9.82 -5.28 18.79
C THR A 46 -9.87 -3.75 18.93
N GLY A 47 -11.05 -3.19 19.16
CA GLY A 47 -11.25 -1.75 19.33
C GLY A 47 -11.19 -0.94 18.02
N ALA A 48 -11.03 -1.58 16.87
CA ALA A 48 -11.08 -0.92 15.57
C ALA A 48 -12.11 -1.60 14.66
N LYS A 49 -12.83 -0.81 13.86
CA LYS A 49 -13.69 -1.33 12.78
C LYS A 49 -12.85 -1.72 11.57
N ALA A 50 -11.94 -2.70 11.76
CA ALA A 50 -10.95 -3.06 10.76
C ALA A 50 -10.52 -4.53 10.85
N TRP A 51 -10.20 -5.10 9.68
CA TRP A 51 -9.57 -6.40 9.55
C TRP A 51 -8.05 -6.26 9.39
N ARG A 52 -7.32 -7.23 9.94
CA ARG A 52 -5.87 -7.30 9.81
C ARG A 52 -5.46 -8.64 9.20
N TYR A 53 -4.84 -8.56 8.03
CA TYR A 53 -4.11 -9.64 7.40
C TYR A 53 -2.66 -9.69 7.91
N ARG A 54 -2.13 -10.88 8.18
CA ARG A 54 -0.71 -11.10 8.52
C ARG A 54 -0.14 -12.31 7.79
N LEU A 55 1.01 -12.10 7.16
CA LEU A 55 1.86 -13.13 6.57
C LEU A 55 3.20 -13.17 7.31
N HIS A 56 3.61 -14.35 7.75
CA HIS A 56 4.85 -14.54 8.53
C HIS A 56 5.57 -15.86 8.24
N ASN A 57 4.96 -16.77 7.47
CA ASN A 57 5.61 -18.00 7.04
C ASN A 57 6.79 -17.63 6.12
N LYS A 58 7.99 -18.17 6.40
CA LYS A 58 9.21 -17.83 5.66
C LYS A 58 9.08 -18.09 4.15
N GLN A 59 8.51 -19.21 3.74
CA GLN A 59 8.36 -19.56 2.33
C GLN A 59 7.39 -18.60 1.63
N SER A 60 6.26 -18.30 2.25
CA SER A 60 5.31 -17.33 1.71
C SER A 60 5.89 -15.91 1.68
N MET A 61 6.72 -15.53 2.65
CA MET A 61 7.41 -14.24 2.65
C MET A 61 8.41 -14.15 1.49
N ILE A 62 9.21 -15.19 1.25
CA ILE A 62 10.12 -15.25 0.10
C ILE A 62 9.33 -15.12 -1.20
N HIS A 63 8.25 -15.88 -1.35
CA HIS A 63 7.37 -15.79 -2.51
C HIS A 63 6.81 -14.37 -2.71
N LEU A 64 6.27 -13.76 -1.64
CA LEU A 64 5.80 -12.39 -1.65
C LEU A 64 6.89 -11.41 -2.10
N ILE A 65 8.10 -11.50 -1.54
CA ILE A 65 9.20 -10.58 -1.90
C ILE A 65 9.51 -10.71 -3.38
N HIS A 66 9.58 -11.92 -3.94
CA HIS A 66 9.78 -12.09 -5.39
C HIS A 66 8.67 -11.45 -6.24
N CYS A 67 7.42 -11.44 -5.78
CA CYS A 67 6.32 -10.81 -6.50
C CYS A 67 6.37 -9.26 -6.47
N ILE A 68 6.86 -8.65 -5.39
CA ILE A 68 6.74 -7.21 -5.16
C ILE A 68 8.06 -6.43 -5.29
N ASN A 69 9.19 -7.11 -5.32
CA ASN A 69 10.49 -6.46 -5.41
C ASN A 69 10.60 -5.70 -6.74
N GLY A 70 11.02 -4.43 -6.70
CA GLY A 70 10.94 -3.52 -7.84
C GLY A 70 9.56 -2.86 -8.07
N ASN A 71 8.55 -3.14 -7.24
CA ASN A 71 7.21 -2.54 -7.33
C ASN A 71 6.80 -1.72 -6.08
N ILE A 72 7.46 -1.92 -4.93
CA ILE A 72 7.25 -1.13 -3.70
C ILE A 72 7.97 0.20 -3.86
N ARG A 73 7.24 1.31 -3.71
CA ARG A 73 7.77 2.65 -4.00
C ARG A 73 7.58 3.62 -2.83
N HIS A 74 6.62 3.36 -1.95
CA HIS A 74 6.38 4.24 -0.80
C HIS A 74 7.64 4.26 0.06
N SER A 75 8.13 5.46 0.35
CA SER A 75 9.36 5.73 1.07
C SER A 75 9.56 4.88 2.33
N SER A 76 8.59 4.91 3.26
CA SER A 76 8.61 4.10 4.47
C SER A 76 8.57 2.58 4.20
N ARG A 77 7.81 2.13 3.20
CA ARG A 77 7.67 0.71 2.84
C ARG A 77 8.90 0.16 2.15
N LEU A 78 9.55 0.97 1.31
CA LEU A 78 10.80 0.62 0.67
C LEU A 78 11.92 0.42 1.70
N LEU A 79 11.99 1.29 2.73
CA LEU A 79 12.92 1.11 3.84
C LEU A 79 12.63 -0.19 4.64
N GLN A 80 11.36 -0.49 4.91
CA GLN A 80 10.99 -1.71 5.61
C GLN A 80 11.28 -2.96 4.76
N LEU A 81 11.00 -2.91 3.46
CA LEU A 81 11.31 -3.95 2.50
C LEU A 81 12.82 -4.21 2.44
N HIS A 82 13.64 -3.16 2.43
CA HIS A 82 15.10 -3.29 2.47
C HIS A 82 15.57 -4.15 3.65
N ARG A 83 15.02 -3.93 4.85
CA ARG A 83 15.34 -4.72 6.05
C ARG A 83 14.91 -6.19 5.90
N VAL A 84 13.74 -6.43 5.30
CA VAL A 84 13.26 -7.79 5.01
C VAL A 84 14.18 -8.49 3.99
N CYS A 85 14.54 -7.80 2.91
CA CYS A 85 15.47 -8.27 1.89
C CYS A 85 16.83 -8.67 2.47
N GLN A 86 17.39 -7.83 3.35
CA GLN A 86 18.63 -8.14 4.08
C GLN A 86 18.49 -9.43 4.91
N GLN A 87 17.41 -9.54 5.69
CA GLN A 87 17.16 -10.71 6.54
C GLN A 87 16.96 -12.01 5.73
N LEU A 88 16.33 -11.93 4.57
CA LEU A 88 16.09 -13.08 3.67
C LEU A 88 17.25 -13.33 2.69
N ARG A 89 18.28 -12.48 2.68
CA ARG A 89 19.40 -12.50 1.70
C ARG A 89 18.92 -12.41 0.25
N ILE A 90 17.88 -11.60 0.01
CA ILE A 90 17.36 -11.30 -1.32
C ILE A 90 17.84 -9.90 -1.71
N PRO A 91 18.49 -9.70 -2.87
CA PRO A 91 18.86 -8.36 -3.33
C PRO A 91 17.64 -7.46 -3.50
N LEU A 92 17.71 -6.24 -2.98
CA LEU A 92 16.65 -5.24 -3.21
C LEU A 92 16.74 -4.73 -4.65
N ILE A 93 15.61 -4.73 -5.35
CA ILE A 93 15.48 -4.18 -6.70
C ILE A 93 14.86 -2.79 -6.57
N GLN A 94 15.49 -1.80 -7.19
CA GLN A 94 14.97 -0.44 -7.21
C GLN A 94 13.65 -0.38 -7.96
N PRO A 95 12.71 0.49 -7.57
CA PRO A 95 11.39 0.47 -8.14
C PRO A 95 11.40 0.89 -9.61
N THR A 96 10.65 0.17 -10.43
CA THR A 96 10.49 0.49 -11.84
C THR A 96 9.77 1.83 -12.03
N SER A 97 10.04 2.50 -13.15
CA SER A 97 9.36 3.74 -13.53
C SER A 97 7.89 3.47 -13.79
N LEU A 98 7.01 4.34 -13.27
CA LEU A 98 5.58 4.25 -13.52
C LEU A 98 5.22 4.86 -14.86
N ASN A 99 4.18 4.31 -15.47
CA ASN A 99 3.48 4.83 -16.64
C ASN A 99 1.96 4.76 -16.41
N ARG A 100 1.16 5.23 -17.37
CA ARG A 100 -0.30 5.27 -17.26
C ARG A 100 -0.95 3.90 -17.03
N ASP A 101 -0.32 2.82 -17.53
CA ASP A 101 -0.83 1.45 -17.43
C ASP A 101 -0.38 0.73 -16.16
N SER A 102 0.39 1.40 -15.30
CA SER A 102 0.92 0.79 -14.09
C SER A 102 -0.19 0.53 -13.06
N SER A 103 -0.48 -0.75 -12.81
CA SER A 103 -1.48 -1.18 -11.82
C SER A 103 -1.19 -0.75 -10.38
N TRP A 104 0.01 -0.22 -10.14
CA TRP A 104 0.38 0.41 -8.88
C TRP A 104 -0.62 1.51 -8.47
N PHE A 105 -1.04 2.35 -9.42
CA PHE A 105 -1.96 3.46 -9.16
C PHE A 105 -3.32 2.99 -8.67
N ALA A 106 -3.90 1.99 -9.33
CA ALA A 106 -5.17 1.40 -8.91
C ALA A 106 -5.07 0.85 -7.48
N GLY A 107 -4.04 0.07 -7.18
CA GLY A 107 -3.89 -0.50 -5.84
C GLY A 107 -3.58 0.54 -4.76
N PHE A 108 -2.88 1.63 -5.07
CA PHE A 108 -2.62 2.69 -4.10
C PHE A 108 -3.89 3.52 -3.86
N PHE A 109 -4.63 3.82 -4.93
CA PHE A 109 -5.90 4.52 -4.86
C PHE A 109 -6.98 3.71 -4.12
N ASP A 110 -6.97 2.39 -4.22
CA ASP A 110 -7.87 1.53 -3.44
C ASP A 110 -7.58 1.57 -1.93
N ALA A 111 -6.35 1.92 -1.54
CA ALA A 111 -5.95 2.08 -0.14
C ALA A 111 -6.21 3.50 0.41
N ASP A 112 -5.67 4.51 -0.28
CA ASP A 112 -5.61 5.91 0.20
C ASP A 112 -6.28 6.90 -0.77
N GLY A 113 -7.05 6.40 -1.74
CA GLY A 113 -7.80 7.19 -2.69
C GLY A 113 -9.16 7.62 -2.14
N THR A 114 -9.65 8.74 -2.65
CA THR A 114 -10.98 9.25 -2.31
C THR A 114 -11.63 9.82 -3.57
N ILE A 115 -12.87 9.41 -3.80
CA ILE A 115 -13.73 9.98 -4.84
C ILE A 115 -14.83 10.77 -4.14
N THR A 116 -14.96 12.05 -4.47
CA THR A 116 -16.00 12.92 -3.89
C THR A 116 -16.80 13.55 -5.02
N MET A 117 -18.12 13.41 -4.94
CA MET A 117 -19.06 14.19 -5.75
C MET A 117 -19.72 15.24 -4.85
N SER A 118 -19.67 16.51 -5.25
CA SER A 118 -20.28 17.61 -4.52
C SER A 118 -20.94 18.62 -5.47
N MET A 119 -21.79 19.49 -4.95
CA MET A 119 -22.34 20.62 -5.69
C MET A 119 -21.59 21.90 -5.30
N LYS A 120 -20.92 22.55 -6.24
CA LYS A 120 -20.22 23.82 -6.04
C LYS A 120 -20.87 24.88 -6.92
N ASN A 121 -21.44 25.92 -6.31
CA ASN A 121 -22.18 26.98 -7.01
C ASN A 121 -23.27 26.43 -7.95
N GLN A 122 -24.07 25.46 -7.48
CA GLN A 122 -25.09 24.76 -8.27
C GLN A 122 -24.57 23.93 -9.45
N HIS A 123 -23.25 23.74 -9.57
CA HIS A 123 -22.64 22.86 -10.56
C HIS A 123 -22.08 21.59 -9.90
N PRO A 124 -22.31 20.40 -10.50
CA PRO A 124 -21.70 19.17 -10.00
C PRO A 124 -20.17 19.23 -10.17
N GLN A 125 -19.46 18.83 -9.12
CA GLN A 125 -18.01 18.74 -9.08
C GLN A 125 -17.60 17.34 -8.61
N LEU A 126 -16.85 16.64 -9.46
CA LEU A 126 -16.19 15.39 -9.14
C LEU A 126 -14.72 15.67 -8.80
N SER A 127 -14.25 15.15 -7.67
CA SER A 127 -12.86 15.22 -7.23
C SER A 127 -12.35 13.82 -6.94
N LEU A 128 -11.21 13.48 -7.55
CA LEU A 128 -10.42 12.29 -7.19
C LEU A 128 -9.17 12.77 -6.47
N ARG A 129 -8.86 12.16 -5.33
CA ARG A 129 -7.73 12.56 -4.47
C ARG A 129 -6.99 11.31 -4.03
N ALA A 130 -5.68 11.39 -3.95
CA ALA A 130 -4.83 10.43 -3.25
C ALA A 130 -4.01 11.22 -2.24
N ALA A 131 -4.05 10.81 -0.97
CA ALA A 131 -3.40 11.54 0.12
C ALA A 131 -2.20 10.75 0.66
N ASN A 132 -1.15 11.46 1.05
CA ASN A 132 -0.05 10.88 1.81
C ASN A 132 0.69 11.99 2.56
N LYS A 133 1.44 11.62 3.59
CA LYS A 133 2.24 12.53 4.41
C LYS A 133 3.41 13.15 3.65
N LEU A 134 4.02 12.41 2.72
CA LEU A 134 5.18 12.87 1.97
C LEU A 134 4.83 13.08 0.50
N MET A 135 5.18 14.25 -0.04
CA MET A 135 4.94 14.62 -1.44
C MET A 135 5.49 13.58 -2.42
N GLN A 136 6.70 13.07 -2.18
CA GLN A 136 7.35 12.08 -3.05
C GLN A 136 6.55 10.77 -3.22
N ASP A 137 5.66 10.45 -2.27
CA ASP A 137 4.85 9.22 -2.32
C ASP A 137 3.57 9.41 -3.16
N VAL A 138 3.17 10.65 -3.46
CA VAL A 138 1.98 10.98 -4.28
C VAL A 138 2.29 11.76 -5.56
N GLN A 139 3.49 12.31 -5.70
CA GLN A 139 3.92 13.12 -6.85
C GLN A 139 3.67 12.43 -8.20
N TRP A 140 3.80 11.10 -8.23
CA TRP A 140 3.58 10.28 -9.42
C TRP A 140 2.17 10.41 -10.02
N PHE A 141 1.14 10.67 -9.20
CA PHE A 141 -0.20 10.92 -9.73
C PHE A 141 -0.23 12.19 -10.58
N LYS A 142 0.41 13.26 -10.11
CA LYS A 142 0.54 14.51 -10.85
C LYS A 142 1.38 14.34 -12.11
N ASP A 143 2.50 13.65 -12.01
CA ASP A 143 3.42 13.49 -13.15
C ASP A 143 2.80 12.66 -14.29
N ILE A 144 1.99 11.64 -13.96
CA ILE A 144 1.41 10.72 -14.95
C ILE A 144 0.02 11.16 -15.44
N PHE A 145 -0.84 11.65 -14.55
CA PHE A 145 -2.23 12.00 -14.85
C PHE A 145 -2.51 13.51 -14.86
N GLY A 146 -1.56 14.34 -14.42
CA GLY A 146 -1.75 15.78 -14.26
C GLY A 146 -2.46 16.14 -12.95
N GLY A 147 -3.00 17.36 -12.89
CA GLY A 147 -3.66 17.89 -11.70
C GLY A 147 -2.70 18.64 -10.76
N SER A 148 -3.10 18.73 -9.49
CA SER A 148 -2.47 19.62 -8.50
C SER A 148 -2.22 18.89 -7.19
N ILE A 149 -1.12 19.23 -6.52
CA ILE A 149 -0.78 18.77 -5.18
C ILE A 149 -1.01 19.95 -4.22
N TYR A 150 -1.70 19.68 -3.13
CA TYR A 150 -2.02 20.66 -2.10
C TYR A 150 -1.44 20.16 -0.77
N PHE A 151 -0.87 21.07 0.00
CA PHE A 151 -0.43 20.78 1.37
C PHE A 151 -1.58 21.12 2.31
N ASP A 152 -2.00 20.14 3.09
CA ASP A 152 -2.99 20.34 4.15
C ASP A 152 -2.26 20.50 5.49
N SER A 153 -2.42 21.66 6.13
CA SER A 153 -1.84 21.98 7.42
C SER A 153 -2.74 21.58 8.61
N ALA A 154 -3.92 21.00 8.35
CA ALA A 154 -4.87 20.61 9.38
C ALA A 154 -4.60 19.23 10.00
N GLN A 155 -3.53 18.53 9.60
CA GLN A 155 -3.10 17.22 10.12
C GLN A 155 -1.67 17.20 10.65
#